data_AF-A0A961TKP4-F1
#
_entry.id   AF-A0A961TKP4-F1
#
_cell.length_a   1.000
_cell.length_b   1.000
_cell.length_c   1.000
_cell.angle_alpha   90.00
_cell.angle_beta   90.00
_cell.angle_gamma   90.00
#
_symmetry.space_group_name_H-M   'P 1'
#
loop_
_entity.id
_entity.type
_entity.pdbx_description
1 polymer ?
#
loop_
_entity_poly.entity_id
_entity_poly.type
_entity_poly.pdbx_seq_one_letter_code
_entity_poly.pdbx_strand_id
1 'polypeptide(L)'
;MTEDRKKDAREKITLGGLVVKAGLRQADRAFLLGVLLEAATVRVGSPEHHRLKAKGGMAFQRDRMKDAEAADAGSPVSDDSEKANGD
;
A
#
# COMPACT_ATOMS: atom_id res chain seq x y z
N MET A 1 -4.59 21.32 -23.82
CA MET A 1 -5.44 20.93 -22.68
C MET A 1 -5.19 19.48 -22.32
N THR A 2 -4.05 19.07 -21.74
CA THR A 2 -3.82 17.61 -21.63
C THR A 2 -2.82 17.10 -20.59
N GLU A 3 -1.71 17.78 -20.29
CA GLU A 3 -0.71 17.18 -19.36
C GLU A 3 -0.98 17.49 -17.88
N ASP A 4 -1.36 18.73 -17.55
CA ASP A 4 -1.67 19.11 -16.17
C ASP A 4 -2.85 18.30 -15.61
N ARG A 5 -3.92 18.13 -16.40
CA ARG A 5 -5.07 17.30 -16.01
C ARG A 5 -4.70 15.85 -15.75
N LYS A 6 -3.78 15.27 -16.55
CA LYS A 6 -3.30 13.90 -16.34
C LYS A 6 -2.45 13.80 -15.08
N LYS A 7 -1.63 14.81 -14.78
CA LYS A 7 -0.83 14.85 -13.55
C LYS A 7 -1.74 14.93 -12.32
N ASP A 8 -2.71 15.84 -12.33
CA ASP A 8 -3.68 16.01 -11.25
C ASP A 8 -4.48 14.72 -10.99
N ALA A 9 -4.92 14.04 -12.06
CA ALA A 9 -5.64 12.78 -11.93
C ALA A 9 -4.77 11.70 -11.26
N ARG A 10 -3.51 11.56 -11.70
CA ARG A 10 -2.56 10.60 -11.12
C ARG A 10 -2.26 10.90 -9.66
N GLU A 11 -2.11 12.17 -9.31
CA GLU A 11 -1.88 12.60 -7.92
C GLU A 11 -3.08 12.27 -7.03
N LYS A 12 -4.30 12.59 -7.48
CA LYS A 12 -5.53 12.24 -6.75
C LYS A 12 -5.71 10.73 -6.58
N ILE A 13 -5.39 9.93 -7.60
CA ILE A 13 -5.42 8.46 -7.52
C ILE A 13 -4.42 7.97 -6.48
N THR A 14 -3.20 8.51 -6.49
CA THR A 14 -2.13 8.13 -5.56
C THR A 14 -2.54 8.44 -4.12
N LEU A 15 -3.06 9.65 -3.87
CA LEU A 15 -3.56 10.06 -2.55
C LEU A 15 -4.73 9.20 -2.08
N GLY A 16 -5.68 8.89 -2.98
CA GLY A 16 -6.78 7.96 -2.68
C GLY A 16 -6.29 6.55 -2.33
N GLY A 17 -5.22 6.09 -2.99
CA GLY A 17 -4.57 4.81 -2.70
C GLY A 17 -4.02 4.71 -1.27
N LEU A 18 -3.59 5.83 -0.67
CA LEU A 18 -3.12 5.86 0.73
C LEU A 18 -4.24 5.52 1.72
N VAL A 19 -5.46 6.01 1.46
CA VAL A 19 -6.63 5.74 2.30
C VAL A 19 -6.97 4.24 2.29
N VAL A 20 -6.94 3.62 1.11
CA VAL A 20 -7.18 2.18 0.96
C VAL A 20 -6.10 1.37 1.67
N LYS A 21 -4.82 1.76 1.51
CA LYS A 21 -3.68 1.13 2.16
C LYS A 21 -3.76 1.18 3.68
N ALA A 22 -4.30 2.27 4.23
CA ALA A 22 -4.55 2.42 5.66
C ALA A 22 -5.72 1.55 6.17
N GLY A 23 -6.39 0.78 5.31
CA GLY A 23 -7.56 -0.03 5.66
C GLY A 23 -8.85 0.79 5.80
N LEU A 24 -8.87 2.03 5.32
CA LEU A 24 -9.96 2.99 5.55
C LEU A 24 -10.92 3.12 4.36
N ARG A 25 -10.98 2.10 3.48
CA ARG A 25 -11.82 2.15 2.28
C ARG A 25 -13.30 2.40 2.58
N GLN A 26 -13.78 1.87 3.70
CA GLN A 26 -15.17 1.99 4.15
C GLN A 26 -15.37 3.07 5.21
N ALA A 27 -14.33 3.86 5.52
CA ALA A 27 -14.41 4.91 6.53
C ALA A 27 -15.27 6.07 6.02
N ASP A 28 -15.95 6.75 6.95
CA ASP A 28 -16.72 7.95 6.65
C ASP A 28 -15.83 9.07 6.10
N ARG A 29 -16.36 9.83 5.13
CA ARG A 29 -15.59 10.86 4.42
C ARG A 29 -15.29 12.07 5.31
N ALA A 30 -16.21 12.45 6.20
CA ALA A 30 -15.97 13.56 7.12
C ALA A 30 -14.93 13.16 8.17
N PHE A 31 -14.95 11.91 8.64
CA PHE A 31 -13.90 11.37 9.50
C PHE A 31 -12.52 11.44 8.82
N LEU A 32 -12.40 10.96 7.58
CA LEU A 32 -11.13 11.00 6.83
C LEU A 32 -10.61 12.43 6.67
N LEU A 33 -11.48 13.36 6.29
CA LEU A 33 -11.10 14.76 6.17
C LEU A 33 -10.67 15.36 7.51
N GLY A 34 -11.38 15.05 8.60
CA GLY A 34 -11.03 15.50 9.95
C GLY A 34 -9.65 15.02 10.38
N VAL A 35 -9.32 13.75 10.16
CA VAL A 35 -7.99 13.19 10.44
C VAL A 35 -6.89 13.87 9.63
N LEU A 36 -7.15 14.15 8.35
CA LEU A 36 -6.19 14.83 7.47
C LEU A 36 -5.97 16.30 7.89
N LEU A 37 -7.03 16.99 8.32
CA LEU A 37 -6.92 18.35 8.85
C LEU A 37 -6.12 18.38 10.14
N GLU A 38 -6.37 17.45 11.06
CA GLU A 38 -5.58 17.30 12.28
C GLU A 38 -4.10 17.08 11.94
N ALA A 39 -3.81 16.15 11.01
CA ALA A 39 -2.45 15.88 10.56
C ALA A 39 -1.78 17.09 9.89
N ALA A 40 -2.54 17.95 9.21
CA ALA A 40 -2.01 19.17 8.59
C ALA A 40 -1.55 20.22 9.61
N THR A 41 -2.04 20.16 10.86
CA THR A 41 -1.57 21.05 11.94
C THR A 41 -0.21 20.63 12.51
N VAL A 42 0.23 19.40 12.25
CA VAL A 42 1.48 18.85 12.77
C VAL A 42 2.67 19.55 12.12
N ARG A 43 3.49 20.22 12.94
CA ARG A 43 4.69 20.91 12.46
C ARG A 43 5.69 19.93 11.84
N VAL A 44 6.13 20.22 10.61
CA VAL A 44 7.19 19.48 9.93
C VAL A 44 8.47 19.45 10.78
N GLY A 45 9.05 18.26 10.92
CA GLY A 45 10.26 18.02 11.72
C GLY A 45 10.02 17.97 13.24
N SER A 46 8.77 18.03 13.69
CA SER A 46 8.44 17.72 15.09
C SER A 46 8.62 16.21 15.38
N PRO A 47 8.79 15.83 16.66
CA PRO A 47 8.79 14.42 17.05
C PRO A 47 7.54 13.67 16.58
N GLU A 48 6.38 14.32 16.61
CA GLU A 48 5.14 13.76 16.12
C GLU A 48 5.16 13.52 14.61
N HIS A 49 5.62 14.50 13.84
CA HIS A 49 5.79 14.35 12.39
C HIS A 49 6.72 13.16 12.06
N HIS A 50 7.83 13.01 12.79
CA HIS A 50 8.74 11.86 12.60
C HIS A 50 8.08 10.53 12.96
N ARG A 51 7.33 10.47 14.06
CA ARG A 51 6.60 9.27 14.49
C ARG A 51 5.57 8.85 13.44
N LEU A 52 4.76 9.79 12.94
CA LEU A 52 3.75 9.51 11.92
C LEU A 52 4.41 9.06 10.60
N LYS A 53 5.49 9.73 10.19
CA LYS A 53 6.27 9.35 9.00
C LYS A 53 6.85 7.93 9.13
N ALA A 54 7.43 7.59 10.28
CA ALA A 54 7.97 6.25 10.54
C ALA A 54 6.87 5.18 10.48
N LYS A 55 5.71 5.43 11.11
CA LYS A 55 4.55 4.53 11.07
C LYS A 55 4.07 4.28 9.63
N GLY A 56 3.92 5.35 8.85
CA GLY A 56 3.57 5.25 7.43
C GLY A 56 4.61 4.45 6.64
N GLY A 57 5.90 4.73 6.87
CA GLY A 57 7.00 4.01 6.25
C GLY A 57 6.95 2.50 6.49
N MET A 58 6.71 2.07 7.73
CA MET A 58 6.57 0.65 8.07
C MET A 58 5.38 -0.01 7.37
N ALA A 59 4.24 0.68 7.26
CA ALA A 59 3.08 0.17 6.55
C ALA A 59 3.40 -0.11 5.06
N PHE A 60 4.15 0.79 4.41
CA PHE A 60 4.61 0.58 3.03
C PHE A 60 5.58 -0.60 2.89
N GLN A 61 6.42 -0.86 3.88
CA GLN A 61 7.37 -1.98 3.86
C GLN A 61 6.64 -3.32 4.01
N ARG A 62 5.68 -3.40 4.94
CA ARG A 62 4.88 -4.60 5.15
C ARG A 62 4.10 -5.01 3.91
N ASP A 63 3.52 -4.05 3.19
CA ASP A 63 2.81 -4.35 1.94
C ASP A 63 3.76 -4.93 0.89
N ARG A 64 4.97 -4.38 0.74
CA ARG A 64 5.97 -4.93 -0.19
C ARG A 64 6.38 -6.35 0.15
N MET A 65 6.53 -6.67 1.43
CA MET A 65 6.83 -8.03 1.87
C MET A 65 5.68 -8.99 1.59
N LYS A 66 4.44 -8.56 1.81
CA LYS A 66 3.24 -9.34 1.50
C LYS A 66 3.11 -9.64 0.01
N ASP A 67 3.41 -8.66 -0.84
CA ASP A 67 3.39 -8.84 -2.30
C ASP A 67 4.50 -9.80 -2.77
N ALA A 68 5.68 -9.76 -2.13
CA ALA A 68 6.79 -10.66 -2.42
C ALA A 68 6.51 -12.12 -1.98
N GLU A 69 5.92 -12.30 -0.79
CA GLU A 69 5.55 -13.63 -0.27
C GLU A 69 4.44 -14.28 -1.10
N ALA A 70 3.47 -13.49 -1.60
CA ALA A 70 2.45 -13.98 -2.52
C ALA A 70 3.01 -14.38 -3.90
N ALA A 71 4.14 -13.81 -4.32
CA ALA A 71 4.82 -14.17 -5.57
C ALA A 71 5.67 -15.44 -5.44
N ASP A 72 6.24 -15.70 -4.25
CA ASP A 72 7.07 -16.87 -3.95
C ASP A 72 6.23 -18.15 -3.77
N ALA A 73 5.03 -18.04 -3.20
CA ALA A 73 4.09 -19.17 -3.04
C ALA A 73 3.49 -19.71 -4.37
N GLY A 74 3.93 -19.19 -5.52
CA GLY A 74 3.39 -19.49 -6.85
C GLY A 74 4.16 -20.54 -7.67
N SER A 75 5.22 -21.18 -7.15
CA SER A 75 5.90 -22.27 -7.85
C SER A 75 5.31 -23.64 -7.48
N PRO A 76 4.52 -24.29 -8.35
CA PRO A 76 4.19 -25.69 -8.14
C PRO A 76 5.48 -26.49 -8.33
N VAL A 77 5.93 -27.15 -7.28
CA VAL A 77 6.90 -28.25 -7.39
C VAL A 77 6.23 -29.29 -8.29
N SER A 78 6.69 -29.37 -9.54
CA SER A 78 6.37 -30.49 -10.42
C SER A 78 6.99 -31.73 -9.81
N ASP A 79 6.15 -32.50 -9.13
CA ASP A 79 6.46 -33.83 -8.63
C ASP A 79 6.56 -34.75 -9.86
N ASP A 80 7.76 -34.85 -10.44
CA ASP A 80 8.11 -35.84 -11.45
C ASP A 80 8.12 -37.23 -10.80
N SER A 81 6.93 -37.73 -10.49
CA SER A 81 6.70 -39.11 -10.08
C SER A 81 6.76 -40.01 -11.32
N GLU A 82 8.00 -40.39 -11.65
CA GLU A 82 8.44 -41.76 -11.90
C GLU A 82 7.29 -42.78 -12.10
N LYS A 83 7.02 -43.15 -13.35
CA LYS A 83 6.41 -44.44 -13.67
C LYS A 83 7.35 -45.27 -14.52
N ALA A 84 8.20 -46.00 -13.81
CA ALA A 84 8.71 -47.28 -14.27
C ALA A 84 7.52 -48.23 -14.54
N ASN A 85 7.50 -48.80 -15.74
CA ASN A 85 6.89 -50.08 -16.12
C ASN A 85 7.51 -50.37 -17.51
N GLY A 86 8.26 -51.44 -17.78
CA GLY A 86 8.29 -52.76 -17.16
C GLY A 86 7.66 -53.75 -18.13
N ASP A 87 8.52 -54.53 -18.77
CA ASP A 87 8.31 -55.72 -19.65
C ASP A 87 7.90 -55.50 -21.13
#